data_AF-A0A7C0VF58-F1
#
_entry.id   AF-A0A7C0VF58-F1
#
_cell.length_a   1.000
_cell.length_b   1.000
_cell.length_c   1.000
_cell.angle_alpha   90.00
_cell.angle_beta   90.00
_cell.angle_gamma   90.00
#
_symmetry.space_group_name_H-M   'P 1'
#
loop_
_entity.id
_entity.type
_entity.pdbx_description
1 polymer ?
#
loop_
_entity_poly.entity_id
_entity_poly.type
_entity_poly.pdbx_seq_one_letter_code
_entity_poly.pdbx_strand_id
1 'polypeptide(L)'
;MVRCRALRRVPRVSAMGFTLDEADTGEEFRTFFWVAVELGKQGLVELLEETLSPDEWTQVHFKERLNPAGPPNPLPERFYAKAYQSIKWSKEIAPTPNLNRVQARYRDILEARINRITRIAVSEADSPTRVLQREETTLYAEVKKAVSRWRHTMREVVDQ
;
A
#
# COMPACT_ATOMS: atom_id res chain seq x y z
N MET A 1 1.02 -6.22 -11.57
CA MET A 1 1.33 -7.66 -11.71
C MET A 1 2.41 -8.01 -10.69
N VAL A 2 2.52 -9.27 -10.30
CA VAL A 2 3.53 -9.77 -9.36
C VAL A 2 4.37 -10.85 -10.01
N ARG A 3 5.60 -11.03 -9.53
CA ARG A 3 6.50 -12.09 -10.00
C ARG A 3 6.41 -13.30 -9.08
N CYS A 4 6.24 -14.47 -9.68
CA CYS A 4 6.12 -15.74 -8.97
C CYS A 4 7.14 -16.73 -9.51
N ARG A 5 7.47 -17.74 -8.70
CA ARG A 5 8.16 -18.96 -9.11
C ARG A 5 7.23 -20.14 -8.96
N ALA A 6 7.16 -20.99 -9.97
CA ALA A 6 6.45 -22.25 -9.89
C ALA A 6 7.19 -23.22 -8.94
N LEU A 7 6.53 -23.64 -7.87
CA LEU A 7 7.01 -24.70 -6.98
C LEU A 7 6.68 -26.10 -7.53
N ARG A 8 5.65 -26.17 -8.39
CA ARG A 8 5.19 -27.34 -9.13
C ARG A 8 4.69 -26.88 -10.50
N ARG A 9 4.54 -27.81 -11.44
CA ARG A 9 3.96 -27.50 -12.76
C ARG A 9 2.61 -26.79 -12.61
N VAL A 10 2.53 -25.59 -13.16
CA VAL A 10 1.31 -24.78 -13.22
C VAL A 10 0.67 -25.02 -14.59
N PRO A 11 -0.55 -25.56 -14.67
CA PRO A 11 -1.22 -25.77 -15.94
C PRO A 11 -1.62 -24.43 -16.56
N ARG A 12 -1.79 -24.41 -17.88
CA ARG A 12 -2.37 -23.27 -18.58
C ARG A 12 -3.76 -22.96 -18.01
N VAL A 13 -4.00 -21.70 -17.63
CA VAL A 13 -5.30 -21.23 -17.14
C VAL A 13 -5.83 -20.17 -18.09
N SER A 14 -7.07 -20.33 -18.56
CA SER A 14 -7.75 -19.33 -19.38
C SER A 14 -9.08 -18.95 -18.74
N ALA A 15 -9.26 -17.67 -18.45
CA ALA A 15 -10.48 -17.05 -17.96
C ALA A 15 -10.85 -15.85 -18.84
N MET A 16 -12.09 -15.34 -18.76
CA MET A 16 -12.46 -14.15 -19.52
C MET A 16 -11.52 -12.97 -19.20
N GLY A 17 -10.79 -12.50 -20.22
CA GLY A 17 -9.86 -11.37 -20.10
C GLY A 17 -8.51 -11.70 -19.44
N PHE A 18 -8.20 -12.96 -19.18
CA PHE A 18 -6.93 -13.38 -18.60
C PHE A 18 -6.49 -14.77 -19.08
N THR A 19 -5.25 -14.88 -19.54
CA THR A 19 -4.61 -16.15 -19.83
C THR A 19 -3.28 -16.21 -19.10
N LEU A 20 -3.08 -17.29 -18.35
CA LEU A 20 -1.80 -17.69 -17.78
C LEU A 20 -1.29 -18.87 -18.60
N ASP A 21 -0.10 -18.73 -19.18
CA ASP A 21 0.55 -19.85 -19.86
C ASP A 21 1.04 -20.89 -18.84
N GLU A 22 1.30 -22.11 -19.32
CA GLU A 22 1.86 -23.15 -18.47
C GLU A 22 3.27 -22.75 -18.01
N ALA A 23 3.61 -23.14 -16.77
CA ALA A 23 4.93 -22.89 -16.21
C ALA A 23 5.46 -24.16 -15.55
N ASP A 24 6.69 -24.54 -15.87
CA ASP A 24 7.35 -25.70 -15.28
C ASP A 24 7.94 -25.39 -13.90
N THR A 25 8.19 -26.43 -13.11
CA THR A 25 8.78 -26.27 -11.77
C THR A 25 10.10 -25.50 -11.83
N GLY A 26 10.21 -24.45 -11.03
CA GLY A 26 11.37 -23.55 -10.97
C GLY A 26 11.28 -22.34 -11.91
N GLU A 27 10.34 -22.34 -12.86
CA GLU A 27 10.17 -21.25 -13.81
C GLU A 27 9.58 -20.01 -13.14
N GLU A 28 10.07 -18.83 -13.55
CA GLU A 28 9.56 -17.55 -13.08
C GLU A 28 8.59 -16.94 -14.09
N PHE A 29 7.47 -16.43 -13.60
CA PHE A 29 6.47 -15.79 -14.45
C PHE A 29 5.82 -14.60 -13.75
N ARG A 30 5.10 -13.78 -14.53
CA ARG A 30 4.33 -12.64 -14.02
C ARG A 30 2.84 -12.91 -14.16
N THR A 31 2.10 -12.60 -13.11
CA THR A 31 0.64 -12.74 -13.12
C THR A 31 -0.03 -11.67 -12.27
N PHE A 32 -1.37 -11.63 -12.26
CA PHE A 32 -2.09 -10.79 -11.32
C PHE A 32 -1.96 -11.34 -9.90
N PHE A 33 -1.91 -10.45 -8.91
CA PHE A 33 -1.76 -10.86 -7.51
C PHE A 33 -2.88 -11.79 -7.04
N TRP A 34 -4.11 -11.58 -7.50
CA TRP A 34 -5.23 -12.47 -7.16
C TRP A 34 -5.03 -13.89 -7.69
N VAL A 35 -4.42 -14.05 -8.88
CA VAL A 35 -4.08 -15.37 -9.45
C VAL A 35 -2.96 -16.00 -8.63
N ALA A 36 -1.91 -15.24 -8.33
CA ALA A 36 -0.82 -15.71 -7.49
C ALA A 36 -1.32 -16.22 -6.14
N VAL A 37 -2.26 -15.50 -5.51
CA VAL A 37 -2.85 -15.91 -4.23
C VAL A 37 -3.55 -17.26 -4.34
N GLU A 38 -4.32 -17.48 -5.41
CA GLU A 38 -5.04 -18.73 -5.62
C GLU A 38 -4.07 -19.91 -5.88
N LEU A 39 -3.07 -19.69 -6.75
CA LEU A 39 -2.01 -20.68 -6.99
C LEU A 39 -1.20 -20.97 -5.72
N GLY A 40 -0.94 -19.95 -4.90
CA GLY A 40 -0.19 -20.07 -3.65
C GLY A 40 -0.93 -20.92 -2.61
N LYS A 41 -2.26 -20.77 -2.50
CA LYS A 41 -3.10 -21.62 -1.62
C LYS A 41 -3.01 -23.09 -1.96
N GLN A 42 -2.77 -23.41 -3.23
CA GLN A 42 -2.60 -24.77 -3.74
C GLN A 42 -1.14 -25.25 -3.65
N GLY A 43 -0.23 -24.42 -3.12
CA GLY A 43 1.20 -24.73 -3.03
C GLY A 43 1.89 -24.81 -4.39
N LEU A 44 1.33 -24.17 -5.42
CA LEU A 44 1.87 -24.22 -6.79
C LEU A 44 2.94 -23.16 -7.04
N VAL A 45 2.91 -22.05 -6.29
CA VAL A 45 3.81 -20.92 -6.53
C VAL A 45 4.28 -20.27 -5.24
N GLU A 46 5.46 -19.66 -5.29
CA GLU A 46 5.95 -18.69 -4.32
C GLU A 46 6.06 -17.28 -4.95
N LEU A 47 5.99 -16.26 -4.11
CA LEU A 47 6.10 -14.85 -4.52
C LEU A 47 7.57 -14.40 -4.42
N LEU A 48 8.13 -13.88 -5.52
CA LEU A 48 9.57 -13.57 -5.61
C LEU A 48 9.91 -12.11 -5.33
N GLU A 49 9.17 -11.19 -5.93
CA GLU A 49 9.41 -9.75 -5.83
C GLU A 49 8.07 -9.05 -5.80
N GLU A 50 7.92 -8.11 -4.86
CA GLU A 50 6.86 -7.08 -4.68
C GLU A 50 6.35 -6.98 -3.24
N THR A 51 6.92 -7.73 -2.29
CA THR A 51 6.67 -7.48 -0.87
C THR A 51 7.64 -6.43 -0.33
N LEU A 52 7.20 -5.66 0.66
CA LEU A 52 8.10 -4.82 1.43
C LEU A 52 9.06 -5.70 2.24
N SER A 53 10.36 -5.45 2.09
CA SER A 53 11.39 -6.15 2.86
C SER A 53 11.30 -5.82 4.35
N PRO A 54 11.84 -6.67 5.25
CA PRO A 54 11.90 -6.36 6.68
C PRO A 54 12.59 -5.02 6.98
N ASP A 55 13.60 -4.67 6.18
CA ASP A 55 14.32 -3.40 6.30
C ASP A 55 13.49 -2.22 5.81
N GLU A 56 12.78 -2.36 4.68
CA GLU A 56 11.87 -1.33 4.19
C GLU A 56 10.77 -1.03 5.23
N TRP A 57 10.15 -2.06 5.80
CA TRP A 57 9.18 -1.90 6.89
C TRP A 57 9.77 -1.14 8.09
N THR A 58 10.99 -1.50 8.47
CA THR A 58 11.66 -0.90 9.63
C THR A 58 12.02 0.57 9.36
N GLN A 59 12.56 0.86 8.18
CA GLN A 59 12.95 2.21 7.78
C GLN A 59 11.75 3.13 7.63
N VAL A 60 10.67 2.68 6.98
CA VAL A 60 9.45 3.49 6.85
C VAL A 60 8.88 3.78 8.24
N HIS A 61 8.65 2.75 9.05
CA HIS A 61 8.13 2.91 10.40
C HIS A 61 9.00 3.85 11.27
N PHE A 62 10.33 3.75 11.17
CA PHE A 62 11.25 4.64 11.88
C PHE A 62 11.14 6.09 11.40
N LYS A 63 11.18 6.34 10.09
CA LYS A 63 11.07 7.69 9.51
C LYS A 63 9.75 8.36 9.88
N GLU A 64 8.65 7.59 9.89
CA GLU A 64 7.35 8.08 10.32
C GLU A 64 7.27 8.43 11.81
N ARG A 65 8.22 8.01 12.64
CA ARG A 65 8.27 8.37 14.06
C ARG A 65 9.27 9.48 14.38
N LEU A 66 10.24 9.73 13.51
CA LEU A 66 11.33 10.68 13.77
C LEU A 66 10.88 12.13 13.77
N ASN A 67 9.94 12.51 12.91
CA ASN A 67 9.36 13.86 12.88
C ASN A 67 7.82 13.78 12.81
N PRO A 68 7.13 13.55 13.94
CA PRO A 68 5.67 13.44 13.97
C PRO A 68 4.96 14.75 13.60
N ALA A 69 5.63 15.89 13.82
CA ALA A 69 5.04 17.21 13.58
C ALA A 69 5.29 17.76 12.17
N GLY A 70 6.30 17.25 11.47
CA GLY A 70 6.67 17.68 10.12
C GLY A 70 5.82 17.05 9.00
N PRO A 71 6.16 17.38 7.74
CA PRO A 71 5.49 16.80 6.58
C PRO A 71 5.74 15.28 6.47
N PRO A 72 4.89 14.54 5.75
CA PRO A 72 5.11 13.12 5.50
C PRO A 72 6.46 12.88 4.81
N ASN A 73 7.13 11.79 5.17
CA ASN A 73 8.33 11.36 4.45
C ASN A 73 7.95 10.71 3.11
N PRO A 74 8.85 10.70 2.11
CA PRO A 74 8.63 9.88 0.92
C PRO A 74 8.51 8.39 1.28
N LEU A 75 7.49 7.73 0.76
CA LEU A 75 7.33 6.29 0.85
C LEU A 75 8.03 5.58 -0.30
N PRO A 76 8.43 4.29 -0.13
CA PRO A 76 8.82 3.45 -1.24
C PRO A 76 7.73 3.41 -2.32
N GLU A 77 8.14 3.24 -3.57
CA GLU A 77 7.20 3.16 -4.69
C GLU A 77 6.18 2.02 -4.47
N ARG A 78 4.90 2.35 -4.69
CA ARG A 78 3.76 1.44 -4.55
C ARG A 78 3.63 0.85 -3.14
N PHE A 79 4.07 1.58 -2.11
CA PHE A 79 4.05 1.14 -0.70
C PHE A 79 2.74 0.48 -0.28
N TYR A 80 1.59 1.12 -0.54
CA TYR A 80 0.28 0.58 -0.14
C TYR A 80 -0.06 -0.73 -0.84
N ALA A 81 0.21 -0.82 -2.15
CA ALA A 81 0.01 -2.05 -2.90
C ALA A 81 0.94 -3.16 -2.39
N LYS A 82 2.22 -2.87 -2.15
CA LYS A 82 3.19 -3.83 -1.62
C LYS A 82 2.83 -4.27 -0.20
N ALA A 83 2.39 -3.35 0.66
CA ALA A 83 1.91 -3.64 2.01
C ALA A 83 0.71 -4.59 2.01
N TYR A 84 -0.29 -4.31 1.15
CA TYR A 84 -1.44 -5.19 0.96
C TYR A 84 -1.00 -6.59 0.51
N GLN A 85 -0.10 -6.67 -0.48
CA GLN A 85 0.40 -7.93 -0.99
C GLN A 85 1.17 -8.72 0.07
N SER A 86 2.11 -8.09 0.79
CA SER A 86 2.85 -8.69 1.90
C SER A 86 1.94 -9.26 2.97
N ILE A 87 1.00 -8.46 3.48
CA ILE A 87 0.13 -8.86 4.58
C ILE A 87 -0.82 -9.98 4.14
N LYS A 88 -1.42 -9.86 2.94
CA LYS A 88 -2.35 -10.88 2.43
C LYS A 88 -1.64 -12.19 2.14
N TRP A 89 -0.50 -12.16 1.48
CA TRP A 89 0.28 -13.37 1.18
C TRP A 89 0.70 -14.09 2.46
N SER A 90 1.25 -13.35 3.44
CA SER A 90 1.61 -13.94 4.72
C SER A 90 0.41 -14.49 5.49
N LYS A 91 -0.76 -13.87 5.38
CA LYS A 91 -1.96 -14.34 6.08
C LYS A 91 -2.55 -15.62 5.48
N GLU A 92 -2.58 -15.71 4.16
CA GLU A 92 -3.32 -16.77 3.46
C GLU A 92 -2.46 -17.96 3.01
N ILE A 93 -1.15 -17.78 2.82
CA ILE A 93 -0.32 -18.73 2.07
C ILE A 93 0.95 -19.11 2.84
N ALA A 94 1.71 -18.11 3.27
CA ALA A 94 2.98 -18.34 3.98
C ALA A 94 2.99 -17.59 5.33
N PRO A 95 2.33 -18.13 6.37
CA PRO A 95 2.33 -17.56 7.71
C PRO A 95 3.74 -17.27 8.20
N THR A 96 4.05 -16.00 8.38
CA THR A 96 5.32 -15.57 8.95
C THR A 96 5.12 -15.28 10.45
N PRO A 97 6.07 -15.67 11.32
CA PRO A 97 5.99 -15.35 12.75
C PRO A 97 5.97 -13.83 13.02
N ASN A 98 6.39 -13.03 12.04
CA ASN A 98 6.42 -11.57 12.11
C ASN A 98 5.16 -10.87 11.60
N LEU A 99 4.12 -11.60 11.17
CA LEU A 99 2.92 -11.00 10.57
C LEU A 99 2.25 -9.97 11.50
N ASN A 100 2.10 -10.30 12.80
CA ASN A 100 1.50 -9.39 13.78
C ASN A 100 2.32 -8.10 13.93
N ARG A 101 3.65 -8.21 13.93
CA ARG A 101 4.56 -7.05 14.00
C ARG A 101 4.45 -6.18 12.75
N VAL A 102 4.35 -6.78 11.57
CA VAL A 102 4.17 -6.07 10.30
C VAL A 102 2.83 -5.36 10.27
N GLN A 103 1.75 -6.02 10.69
CA GLN A 103 0.42 -5.40 10.77
C GLN A 103 0.38 -4.24 11.76
N ALA A 104 1.01 -4.38 12.93
CA ALA A 104 1.12 -3.28 13.90
C ALA A 104 1.86 -2.08 13.30
N ARG A 105 3.03 -2.30 12.70
CA ARG A 105 3.80 -1.24 12.00
C ARG A 105 2.99 -0.57 10.90
N TYR A 106 2.24 -1.35 10.11
CA TYR A 106 1.39 -0.79 9.05
C TYR A 106 0.31 0.13 9.62
N ARG A 107 -0.35 -0.26 10.71
CA ARG A 107 -1.33 0.59 11.41
C ARG A 107 -0.68 1.86 11.93
N ASP A 108 0.47 1.76 12.58
CA ASP A 108 1.20 2.93 13.11
C ASP A 108 1.59 3.92 11.99
N ILE A 109 2.09 3.38 10.86
CA ILE A 109 2.41 4.18 9.65
C ILE A 109 1.14 4.85 9.12
N LEU A 110 0.03 4.11 9.01
CA LEU A 110 -1.22 4.63 8.49
C LEU A 110 -1.74 5.79 9.35
N GLU A 111 -1.81 5.61 10.66
CA GLU A 111 -2.26 6.65 11.60
C GLU A 111 -1.35 7.89 11.58
N ALA A 112 -0.02 7.67 11.60
CA ALA A 112 0.94 8.76 11.53
C ALA A 112 0.78 9.58 10.24
N ARG A 113 0.48 8.92 9.12
CA ARG A 113 0.31 9.60 7.82
C ARG A 113 -1.05 10.27 7.67
N ILE A 114 -2.14 9.65 8.13
CA ILE A 114 -3.47 10.29 8.18
C ILE A 114 -3.40 11.61 8.94
N ASN A 115 -2.77 11.62 10.11
CA ASN A 115 -2.65 12.82 10.94
C ASN A 115 -1.88 13.94 10.24
N ARG A 116 -0.77 13.62 9.56
CA ARG A 116 0.00 14.61 8.81
C ARG A 116 -0.73 15.13 7.57
N ILE A 117 -1.35 14.23 6.80
CA ILE A 117 -2.13 14.58 5.61
C ILE A 117 -3.26 15.52 5.99
N THR A 118 -3.98 15.20 7.08
CA THR A 118 -5.05 16.06 7.60
C THR A 118 -4.52 17.44 7.98
N ARG A 119 -3.39 17.52 8.67
CA ARG A 119 -2.78 18.79 9.07
C ARG A 119 -2.43 19.67 7.86
N ILE A 120 -1.78 19.10 6.85
CA ILE A 120 -1.43 19.86 5.63
C ILE A 120 -2.66 20.19 4.77
N ALA A 121 -3.72 19.38 4.81
CA ALA A 121 -4.96 19.63 4.08
C ALA A 121 -5.81 20.75 4.71
N VAL A 122 -5.77 20.86 6.04
CA VAL A 122 -6.46 21.92 6.80
C VAL A 122 -5.68 23.24 6.73
N SER A 123 -4.35 23.20 6.54
CA SER A 123 -3.54 24.40 6.39
C SER A 123 -4.01 25.29 5.24
N GLU A 124 -4.06 26.62 5.46
CA GLU A 124 -4.31 27.60 4.40
C GLU A 124 -3.05 27.92 3.59
N ALA A 125 -1.87 27.60 4.12
CA ALA A 125 -0.60 27.75 3.42
C ALA A 125 -0.37 26.62 2.41
N ASP A 126 0.29 26.96 1.30
CA ASP A 126 0.72 25.97 0.32
C ASP A 126 1.62 24.93 0.97
N SER A 127 1.16 23.68 0.93
CA SER A 127 1.85 22.55 1.54
C SER A 127 2.40 21.63 0.46
N PRO A 128 3.65 21.14 0.60
CA PRO A 128 4.24 20.27 -0.40
C PRO A 128 3.54 18.90 -0.43
N THR A 129 2.82 18.61 -1.52
CA THR A 129 2.09 17.34 -1.74
C THR A 129 2.84 16.35 -2.61
N ARG A 130 4.00 16.72 -3.17
CA ARG A 130 4.79 15.88 -4.11
C ARG A 130 5.25 14.54 -3.51
N VAL A 131 5.32 14.45 -2.19
CA VAL A 131 5.75 13.25 -1.45
C VAL A 131 4.59 12.28 -1.19
N LEU A 132 3.35 12.67 -1.48
CA LEU A 132 2.17 11.85 -1.26
C LEU A 132 2.05 10.78 -2.34
N GLN A 133 1.71 9.57 -1.92
CA GLN A 133 1.27 8.52 -2.85
C GLN A 133 -0.11 8.87 -3.42
N ARG A 134 -0.53 8.16 -4.47
CA ARG A 134 -1.82 8.40 -5.14
C ARG A 134 -3.00 8.23 -4.18
N GLU A 135 -2.94 7.21 -3.34
CA GLU A 135 -3.94 6.92 -2.30
C GLU A 135 -4.07 8.09 -1.33
N GLU A 136 -2.94 8.69 -0.95
CA GLU A 136 -2.88 9.81 0.01
C GLU A 136 -3.28 11.14 -0.61
N THR A 137 -2.99 11.34 -1.90
CA THR A 137 -3.41 12.52 -2.65
C THR A 137 -4.93 12.59 -2.73
N THR A 138 -5.59 11.43 -2.85
CA THR A 138 -7.06 11.32 -2.80
C THR A 138 -7.58 11.77 -1.43
N LEU A 139 -7.01 11.25 -0.33
CA LEU A 139 -7.36 11.67 1.03
C LEU A 139 -7.14 13.18 1.25
N TYR A 140 -5.99 13.70 0.83
CA TYR A 140 -5.66 15.13 0.92
C TYR A 140 -6.72 15.99 0.22
N ALA A 141 -7.09 15.64 -1.02
CA ALA A 141 -8.05 16.39 -1.81
C ALA A 141 -9.44 16.42 -1.15
N GLU A 142 -9.92 15.29 -0.64
CA GLU A 142 -11.22 15.19 0.03
C GLU A 142 -11.27 16.01 1.32
N VAL A 143 -10.23 15.91 2.16
CA VAL A 143 -10.15 16.70 3.40
C VAL A 143 -10.06 18.20 3.09
N LYS A 144 -9.20 18.60 2.17
CA LYS A 144 -9.05 20.01 1.77
C LYS A 144 -10.37 20.57 1.25
N LYS A 145 -11.07 19.83 0.38
CA LYS A 145 -12.38 20.21 -0.15
C LYS A 145 -13.44 20.35 0.95
N ALA A 146 -13.46 19.45 1.93
CA ALA A 146 -14.40 19.53 3.05
C ALA A 146 -14.15 20.79 3.90
N VAL A 147 -12.88 21.06 4.25
CA VAL A 147 -12.49 22.19 5.09
C VAL A 147 -12.70 23.52 4.37
N SER A 148 -12.32 23.62 3.09
CA SER A 148 -12.51 24.83 2.29
C SER A 148 -13.99 25.18 2.14
N ARG A 149 -14.86 24.19 1.91
CA ARG A 149 -16.32 24.41 1.86
C ARG A 149 -16.85 24.96 3.18
N TRP A 150 -16.46 24.33 4.30
CA TRP A 150 -16.88 24.79 5.61
C TRP A 150 -16.45 26.24 5.89
N ARG A 151 -15.18 26.56 5.62
CA ARG A 151 -14.65 27.94 5.79
C ARG A 151 -15.40 28.96 4.96
N HIS A 152 -15.74 28.62 3.72
CA HIS A 152 -16.50 29.50 2.84
C HIS A 152 -17.86 29.82 3.44
N THR A 153 -18.65 28.79 3.79
CA THR A 153 -19.96 28.95 4.41
C THR A 153 -19.91 29.76 5.72
N MET A 154 -18.89 29.56 6.56
CA MET A 154 -18.77 30.32 7.82
C MET A 154 -18.37 31.78 7.60
N ARG A 155 -17.58 32.09 6.57
CA ARG A 155 -17.16 33.46 6.27
C ARG A 155 -18.29 34.30 5.68
N GLU A 156 -19.16 33.68 4.88
CA GLU A 156 -20.36 34.36 4.34
C GLU A 156 -21.29 34.92 5.43
N VAL A 157 -21.25 34.37 6.64
CA VAL A 157 -22.02 34.87 7.79
C VAL A 157 -21.45 36.17 8.35
N VAL A 158 -20.15 36.43 8.19
CA VAL A 158 -19.46 37.62 8.71
C VAL A 158 -19.54 38.80 7.73
N ASP A 159 -19.74 38.52 6.44
CA ASP A 159 -19.81 39.53 5.37
C ASP A 159 -21.24 40.07 5.12
N GLN A 160 -22.22 39.72 5.96
CA GLN A 160 -23.60 40.25 5.98
C GLN A 160 -23.81 41.21 7.15
#